data_AF-A0A7X6PMT4-F1
#
_entry.id   AF-A0A7X6PMT4-F1
#
_cell.length_a   1.000
_cell.length_b   1.000
_cell.length_c   1.000
_cell.angle_alpha   90.00
_cell.angle_beta   90.00
_cell.angle_gamma   90.00
#
_symmetry.space_group_name_H-M   'P 1'
#
loop_
_entity.id
_entity.type
_entity.pdbx_description
1 polymer ?
#
loop_
_entity_poly.entity_id
_entity_poly.type
_entity_poly.pdbx_seq_one_letter_code
_entity_poly.pdbx_strand_id
1 'polypeptide(L)'
;LEFGTALINSSDGSIAGLLGASPGASIAPAAMLELVERCFGDRMIQWGPKLKEMIPSYGTKLGDDEKMFNELWDYTQKTLKLN
;
A
#
# COMPACT_ATOMS: atom_id res chain seq x y z
N LEU A 1 0.42 21.96 -12.11
CA LEU A 1 -0.34 20.83 -12.66
C LEU A 1 -0.13 19.64 -11.73
N GLU A 2 -1.06 19.37 -10.82
CA GLU A 2 -1.05 18.09 -10.12
C GLU A 2 -1.74 17.06 -11.03
N PHE A 3 -0.97 16.29 -11.79
CA PHE A 3 -1.44 15.07 -12.44
C PHE A 3 -1.44 13.91 -11.44
N GLY A 4 -1.97 14.13 -10.25
CA GLY A 4 -1.99 13.15 -9.17
C GLY A 4 -3.36 12.51 -9.02
N THR A 5 -3.40 11.20 -8.77
CA THR A 5 -4.58 10.57 -8.18
C THR A 5 -4.72 11.08 -6.74
N ALA A 6 -5.84 11.75 -6.43
CA ALA A 6 -6.15 12.22 -5.09
C ALA A 6 -7.14 11.27 -4.41
N LEU A 7 -6.81 10.83 -3.19
CA LEU A 7 -7.74 10.10 -2.34
C LEU A 7 -8.59 11.07 -1.53
N ILE A 8 -9.90 11.01 -1.72
CA ILE A 8 -10.89 11.79 -0.97
C ILE A 8 -11.83 10.81 -0.28
N ASN A 9 -12.12 11.03 0.99
CA ASN A 9 -13.07 10.23 1.75
C ASN A 9 -14.02 11.14 2.55
N SER A 10 -15.23 10.64 2.79
CA SER A 10 -16.13 11.25 3.79
C SER A 10 -15.45 11.24 5.16
N SER A 11 -15.80 12.20 6.01
CA SER A 11 -15.29 12.29 7.38
C SER A 11 -15.60 11.05 8.23
N ASP A 12 -16.68 10.33 7.89
CA ASP A 12 -17.08 9.09 8.54
C ASP A 12 -16.52 7.82 7.85
N GLY A 13 -15.71 7.97 6.80
CA GLY A 13 -15.09 6.86 6.07
C GLY A 13 -16.07 5.98 5.26
N SER A 14 -17.36 6.30 5.24
CA SER A 14 -18.40 5.47 4.60
C SER A 14 -18.28 5.40 3.07
N ILE A 15 -17.66 6.42 2.47
CA ILE A 15 -17.40 6.51 1.04
C ILE A 15 -16.02 7.13 0.81
N ALA A 16 -15.30 6.56 -0.16
CA ALA A 16 -14.03 7.07 -0.64
C ALA A 16 -14.00 7.06 -2.17
N GLY A 17 -13.34 8.06 -2.74
CA GLY A 17 -13.13 8.22 -4.17
C GLY A 17 -11.67 8.53 -4.46
N LEU A 18 -11.17 7.94 -5.54
CA LEU A 18 -9.91 8.33 -6.15
C LEU A 18 -10.23 9.27 -7.31
N LEU A 19 -9.90 10.56 -7.17
CA LEU A 19 -10.12 11.57 -8.20
C LEU A 19 -8.85 11.81 -9.02
N GLY A 20 -9.00 11.93 -10.33
CA GLY A 20 -7.88 12.18 -11.26
C GLY A 20 -7.67 11.03 -12.23
N ALA A 21 -6.45 10.89 -12.75
CA ALA A 21 -6.08 9.73 -13.56
C ALA A 21 -6.17 8.46 -12.70
N SER A 22 -6.68 7.38 -13.28
CA SER A 22 -6.71 6.08 -12.60
C SER A 22 -5.28 5.70 -12.20
N PRO A 23 -5.04 5.27 -10.94
CA PRO A 23 -3.71 4.94 -10.49
C PRO A 23 -3.18 3.75 -11.30
N GLY A 24 -2.01 3.94 -11.91
CA GLY A 24 -1.30 2.85 -12.60
C GLY A 24 -0.84 1.78 -11.61
N ALA A 25 -0.43 0.62 -12.12
CA ALA A 25 0.04 -0.50 -11.31
C ALA A 25 1.15 -0.11 -10.31
N SER A 26 1.96 0.91 -10.64
CA SER A 26 3.05 1.42 -9.80
C SER A 26 2.60 2.18 -8.54
N ILE A 27 1.35 2.67 -8.49
CA ILE A 27 0.86 3.48 -7.37
C ILE A 27 -0.46 2.96 -6.77
N ALA A 28 -1.19 2.10 -7.48
CA ALA A 28 -2.46 1.55 -7.01
C ALA A 28 -2.35 0.83 -5.65
N PRO A 29 -1.34 -0.01 -5.37
CA PRO A 29 -1.22 -0.66 -4.06
C PRO A 29 -1.06 0.33 -2.91
N ALA A 30 -0.23 1.37 -3.08
CA ALA A 30 -0.03 2.40 -2.07
C ALA A 30 -1.30 3.22 -1.82
N ALA A 31 -2.00 3.63 -2.88
CA ALA A 31 -3.26 4.36 -2.77
C ALA A 31 -4.37 3.54 -2.08
N MET A 32 -4.42 2.23 -2.32
CA MET A 32 -5.37 1.34 -1.64
C MET A 32 -5.06 1.16 -0.15
N LEU A 33 -3.78 1.06 0.22
CA LEU A 33 -3.38 1.00 1.63
C LEU A 33 -3.79 2.29 2.37
N GLU A 34 -3.55 3.45 1.76
CA GLU A 34 -3.95 4.74 2.31
C GLU A 34 -5.47 4.84 2.49
N LEU A 35 -6.26 4.34 1.53
CA LEU A 35 -7.72 4.27 1.64
C LEU A 35 -8.15 3.40 2.81
N VAL A 36 -7.56 2.21 2.93
CA VAL A 36 -7.87 1.26 4.00
C VAL A 36 -7.57 1.86 5.37
N GLU A 37 -6.41 2.51 5.53
CA GLU A 37 -6.01 3.18 6.76
C GLU A 37 -6.94 4.33 7.14
N ARG A 38 -7.32 5.17 6.17
CA ARG A 38 -8.18 6.34 6.41
C ARG A 38 -9.64 5.98 6.68
N CYS A 39 -10.18 4.99 5.98
CA CYS A 39 -11.61 4.67 6.03
C CYS A 39 -11.95 3.56 7.03
N PHE A 40 -10.97 2.75 7.42
CA PHE A 40 -11.18 1.57 8.28
C PHE A 40 -10.16 1.49 9.41
N GLY A 41 -9.71 2.64 9.93
CA GLY A 41 -8.72 2.76 11.00
C GLY A 41 -9.04 1.92 12.24
N ASP A 42 -10.32 1.79 12.58
CA ASP A 42 -10.84 0.96 13.68
C ASP A 42 -10.57 -0.55 13.49
N ARG A 43 -10.49 -1.01 12.24
CA ARG A 43 -10.22 -2.42 11.88
C ARG A 43 -8.74 -2.71 11.68
N MET A 44 -7.88 -1.69 11.62
CA MET A 44 -6.45 -1.86 11.34
C MET A 44 -5.72 -2.71 12.37
N ILE A 45 -6.16 -2.69 13.63
CA ILE A 45 -5.61 -3.58 14.66
C ILE A 45 -5.84 -5.06 14.30
N GLN A 46 -7.04 -5.39 13.82
CA GLN A 46 -7.38 -6.74 13.41
C GLN A 46 -6.75 -7.12 12.07
N TRP A 47 -6.62 -6.16 11.15
CA TRP A 47 -6.11 -6.40 9.79
C TRP A 47 -4.60 -6.34 9.66
N GLY A 48 -3.91 -5.68 10.58
CA GLY A 48 -2.45 -5.51 10.58
C GLY A 48 -1.68 -6.81 10.34
N PRO A 49 -1.98 -7.93 11.04
CA PRO A 49 -1.33 -9.21 10.77
C PRO A 49 -1.50 -9.70 9.34
N LYS A 50 -2.70 -9.58 8.76
CA LYS A 50 -2.96 -10.01 7.38
C LYS A 50 -2.29 -9.10 6.35
N LEU A 51 -2.27 -7.79 6.61
CA LEU A 51 -1.55 -6.83 5.77
C LEU A 51 -0.05 -7.13 5.75
N LYS A 52 0.56 -7.46 6.89
CA LYS A 52 1.98 -7.87 6.96
C LYS A 52 2.25 -9.21 6.28
N GLU A 53 1.30 -10.16 6.32
CA GLU A 53 1.41 -11.41 5.56
C GLU A 53 1.45 -11.14 4.04
N MET A 54 0.58 -10.25 3.55
CA MET A 54 0.49 -9.92 2.13
C MET A 54 1.60 -8.99 1.65
N ILE A 55 2.01 -8.06 2.51
CA ILE A 55 2.99 -7.01 2.23
C ILE A 55 3.97 -6.99 3.41
N PRO A 56 5.05 -7.80 3.38
CA PRO A 56 5.96 -7.94 4.51
C PRO A 56 6.58 -6.62 4.97
N SER A 57 6.77 -5.66 4.06
CA SER A 57 7.26 -4.30 4.34
C SER A 57 6.22 -3.32 4.89
N TYR A 58 4.98 -3.77 5.13
CA TYR A 58 3.93 -2.88 5.63
C TYR A 58 4.30 -2.25 6.99
N GLY A 59 4.32 -0.91 7.04
CA GLY A 59 4.74 -0.11 8.19
C GLY A 59 6.23 0.17 8.29
N THR A 60 7.04 -0.31 7.33
CA THR A 60 8.49 -0.07 7.27
C THR A 60 8.85 0.76 6.05
N LYS A 61 9.67 1.80 6.24
CA LYS A 61 10.26 2.54 5.13
C LYS A 61 11.43 1.73 4.56
N LEU A 62 11.18 1.02 3.46
CA LEU A 62 12.13 0.07 2.87
C LEU A 62 13.47 0.72 2.48
N GLY A 63 13.46 2.01 2.11
CA GLY A 63 14.69 2.75 1.81
C GLY A 63 15.63 2.95 3.00
N ASP A 64 15.14 2.73 4.22
CA ASP A 64 15.93 2.87 5.46
C ASP A 64 16.32 1.49 6.05
N ASP A 65 15.88 0.38 5.43
CA ASP A 65 16.15 -1.00 5.87
C ASP A 65 16.72 -1.83 4.71
N GLU A 66 18.04 -1.77 4.55
CA GLU A 66 18.77 -2.47 3.49
C GLU A 66 18.61 -3.99 3.58
N LYS A 67 18.56 -4.54 4.79
CA LYS A 67 18.40 -5.99 4.99
C LYS A 67 17.05 -6.44 4.46
N MET A 68 15.99 -5.75 4.85
CA MET A 68 14.64 -6.04 4.41
C MET A 68 14.45 -5.83 2.91
N PHE A 69 15.10 -4.80 2.34
CA PHE A 69 15.11 -4.58 0.89
C PHE A 69 15.66 -5.80 0.16
N ASN A 70 16.84 -6.30 0.56
CA ASN A 70 17.47 -7.46 -0.07
C ASN A 70 16.60 -8.73 0.05
N GLU A 71 16.02 -8.99 1.22
CA GLU A 71 15.12 -10.14 1.43
C GLU A 71 13.89 -10.09 0.51
N LEU A 72 13.26 -8.92 0.38
CA LEU A 72 12.10 -8.74 -0.50
C LEU A 72 12.47 -8.78 -1.98
N TRP A 73 13.64 -8.24 -2.34
CA TRP A 73 14.16 -8.30 -3.70
C TRP A 73 14.33 -9.74 -4.15
N ASP A 74 15.05 -10.56 -3.36
CA ASP A 74 15.27 -11.97 -3.65
C ASP A 74 13.97 -12.76 -3.71
N TYR A 75 13.06 -12.53 -2.76
CA TYR A 75 11.72 -13.12 -2.77
C TYR A 75 10.94 -12.80 -4.06
N THR A 76 10.97 -11.54 -4.49
CA THR A 76 10.25 -11.07 -5.69
C THR A 76 10.84 -11.69 -6.95
N GLN A 77 12.17 -11.69 -7.09
CA GLN A 77 12.88 -12.29 -8.23
C GLN A 77 12.52 -13.77 -8.39
N LYS A 78 12.58 -14.52 -7.29
CA LYS A 78 12.23 -15.95 -7.25
C LYS A 78 10.76 -16.20 -7.58
N THR A 79 9.86 -15.40 -7.01
CA THR A 79 8.41 -15.56 -7.20
C THR A 79 7.99 -15.27 -8.64
N LEU A 80 8.55 -14.22 -9.23
CA LEU A 80 8.26 -13.80 -10.60
C LEU A 80 9.11 -14.52 -11.65
N LYS A 81 10.02 -15.42 -11.23
CA LYS A 81 10.93 -16.18 -12.10
C LYS A 81 11.77 -15.29 -13.02
N LEU A 82 12.23 -14.17 -12.47
CA LEU A 82 13.04 -13.20 -13.20
C LEU A 82 14.52 -13.57 -13.19
N ASN A 83 14.94 -14.36 -12.19
CA ASN A 83 16.27 -14.95 -12.05
C ASN A 83 16.20 -16.27 -11.27
#